data_AF-A0A1J8PYS6-F1
#
_entry.id   AF-A0A1J8PYS6-F1
#
_cell.length_a   1.000
_cell.length_b   1.000
_cell.length_c   1.000
_cell.angle_alpha   90.00
_cell.angle_beta   90.00
_cell.angle_gamma   90.00
#
_symmetry.space_group_name_H-M   'P 1'
#
loop_
_entity.id
_entity.type
_entity.pdbx_description
1 polymer ?
#
loop_
_entity_poly.entity_id
_entity_poly.type
_entity_poly.pdbx_seq_one_letter_code
_entity_poly.pdbx_strand_id
1 'polypeptide(L)'
;MLSTRKAAFWLFLAVEQVLTAQIPLSPDYHEVSLDSYSHFGHDHGDPLQWDLDEPPAVNATGNLVFETANSLLQHWPSTRYRIGHTIVPGIVPVGTILYHGTITGPHMPTALDWVAVEPEHSMIFCNGTVESGYWHATLAVTRPMKVLYFDGNSAAKVSEGTMDTQDLVAWSEMKPEWFENELQRIQDLCKWGQQNGIDGFVRMEMNFEIMICNFTSHMELISFSNVESLRLGDDNPTDLPNDPNTMHQVFEMMHSASWRENYPGETRIILDYSGLISFYDNDLVPSLVPRHSESNTG
;
A
#
# COMPACT_ATOMS: atom_id res chain seq x y z
N MET A 1 -11.02 -8.53 55.65
CA MET A 1 -11.61 -9.36 54.57
C MET A 1 -12.73 -8.57 53.88
N LEU A 2 -12.38 -7.65 52.97
CA LEU A 2 -13.35 -6.88 52.19
C LEU A 2 -12.69 -6.36 50.90
N SER A 3 -12.15 -7.26 50.06
CA SER A 3 -11.48 -6.82 48.81
C SER A 3 -11.53 -7.78 47.63
N THR A 4 -12.09 -8.98 47.77
CA THR A 4 -12.17 -9.96 46.66
C THR A 4 -13.53 -9.98 45.96
N ARG A 5 -14.61 -9.51 46.60
CA ARG A 5 -15.95 -9.46 45.99
C ARG A 5 -16.17 -8.31 44.99
N LYS A 6 -15.39 -7.23 45.07
CA LYS A 6 -15.53 -6.09 44.14
C LYS A 6 -14.83 -6.33 42.80
N ALA A 7 -13.70 -7.06 42.78
CA ALA A 7 -12.98 -7.35 41.54
C ALA A 7 -13.74 -8.32 40.61
N ALA A 8 -14.45 -9.30 41.17
CA ALA A 8 -15.28 -10.21 40.39
C ALA A 8 -16.46 -9.49 39.70
N PHE A 9 -17.07 -8.50 40.35
CA PHE A 9 -18.20 -7.76 39.79
C PHE A 9 -17.81 -6.90 38.58
N TRP A 10 -16.59 -6.34 38.57
CA TRP A 10 -16.09 -5.56 37.44
C TRP A 10 -15.65 -6.42 36.25
N LEU A 11 -15.15 -7.63 36.48
CA LEU A 11 -14.85 -8.57 35.39
C LEU A 11 -16.11 -9.06 34.67
N PHE A 12 -17.21 -9.30 35.40
CA PHE A 12 -18.48 -9.71 34.79
C PHE A 12 -19.13 -8.59 33.97
N LEU A 13 -19.05 -7.34 34.40
CA LEU A 13 -19.55 -6.19 33.61
C LEU A 13 -18.75 -5.92 32.33
N ALA A 14 -17.43 -6.12 32.36
CA ALA A 14 -16.60 -5.96 31.16
C ALA A 14 -16.83 -7.07 30.12
N VAL A 15 -17.12 -8.30 30.57
CA VAL A 15 -17.43 -9.42 29.68
C VAL A 15 -18.83 -9.28 29.06
N GLU A 16 -19.83 -8.77 29.80
CA GLU A 16 -21.15 -8.47 29.21
C GLU A 16 -21.07 -7.34 28.18
N GLN A 17 -20.30 -6.27 28.43
CA GLN A 17 -20.17 -5.18 27.45
C GLN A 17 -19.48 -5.60 26.14
N VAL A 18 -18.53 -6.54 26.20
CA VAL A 18 -17.85 -7.08 25.01
C VAL A 18 -18.73 -8.07 24.24
N LEU A 19 -19.63 -8.80 24.93
CA LEU A 19 -20.61 -9.69 24.27
C LEU A 19 -21.83 -8.94 23.70
N THR A 20 -22.14 -7.73 24.18
CA THR A 20 -23.23 -6.90 23.64
C THR A 20 -22.80 -5.92 22.54
N ALA A 21 -21.53 -5.93 22.13
CA ALA A 21 -21.05 -5.17 20.97
C ALA A 21 -21.24 -5.91 19.63
N GLN A 22 -21.92 -7.06 19.64
CA GLN A 22 -22.54 -7.58 18.43
C GLN A 22 -23.78 -6.74 18.15
N ILE A 23 -23.70 -5.90 17.12
CA ILE A 23 -24.84 -5.23 16.52
C ILE A 23 -25.94 -6.30 16.33
N PRO A 24 -27.12 -6.17 16.95
CA PRO A 24 -28.22 -7.07 16.67
C PRO A 24 -28.54 -6.92 15.19
N LEU A 25 -28.38 -7.99 14.41
CA LEU A 25 -28.98 -8.07 13.08
C LEU A 25 -30.50 -8.05 13.30
N SER A 26 -31.08 -6.85 13.26
CA SER A 26 -32.53 -6.67 13.23
C SER A 26 -33.03 -7.25 11.90
N PRO A 27 -34.04 -8.13 11.90
CA PRO A 27 -34.54 -8.76 10.68
C PRO A 27 -35.50 -7.87 9.88
N ASP A 28 -35.55 -6.56 10.15
CA ASP A 28 -36.36 -5.62 9.38
C ASP A 28 -35.68 -5.30 8.04
N TYR A 29 -35.74 -6.27 7.14
CA TYR A 29 -35.67 -6.02 5.71
C TYR A 29 -36.91 -5.20 5.33
N HIS A 30 -36.74 -3.87 5.30
CA HIS A 30 -37.61 -3.07 4.45
C HIS A 30 -37.38 -3.53 3.00
N GLU A 31 -38.47 -4.00 2.41
CA GLU A 31 -38.63 -4.42 1.03
C GLU A 31 -38.30 -3.24 0.09
N VAL A 32 -37.01 -3.01 -0.13
CA VAL A 32 -36.52 -2.13 -1.19
C VAL A 32 -36.59 -2.97 -2.46
N SER A 33 -37.57 -2.64 -3.30
CA SER A 33 -37.78 -3.18 -4.64
C SER A 33 -36.44 -3.43 -5.34
N LEU A 34 -36.16 -4.72 -5.55
CA LEU A 34 -35.00 -5.26 -6.23
C LEU A 34 -35.24 -5.30 -7.76
N ASP A 35 -35.96 -4.29 -8.28
CA ASP A 35 -36.43 -4.28 -9.68
C ASP A 35 -35.33 -3.91 -10.70
N SER A 36 -34.05 -3.79 -10.30
CA SER A 36 -32.99 -3.35 -11.22
C SER A 36 -32.03 -4.45 -11.71
N TYR A 37 -32.18 -5.71 -11.31
CA TYR A 37 -31.36 -6.82 -11.83
C TYR A 37 -32.16 -7.70 -12.80
N SER A 38 -32.72 -7.09 -13.86
CA SER A 38 -33.47 -7.81 -14.90
C SER A 38 -32.59 -8.25 -16.08
N HIS A 39 -31.40 -8.80 -15.82
CA HIS A 39 -30.53 -9.33 -16.89
C HIS A 39 -30.07 -10.78 -16.70
N PHE A 40 -30.88 -11.62 -16.06
CA PHE A 40 -30.75 -13.08 -16.23
C PHE A 40 -32.13 -13.72 -16.32
N GLY A 41 -32.62 -13.85 -17.55
CA GLY A 41 -33.78 -14.69 -17.83
C GLY A 41 -33.32 -16.10 -18.13
N HIS A 42 -33.30 -16.99 -17.13
CA HIS A 42 -33.85 -18.34 -17.24
C HIS A 42 -33.78 -19.10 -15.90
N ASP A 43 -34.93 -19.70 -15.60
CA ASP A 43 -35.26 -20.74 -14.64
C ASP A 43 -35.50 -20.40 -13.16
N HIS A 44 -36.63 -20.90 -12.69
CA HIS A 44 -37.20 -20.70 -11.36
C HIS A 44 -36.46 -21.55 -10.32
N GLY A 45 -35.39 -21.01 -9.74
CA GLY A 45 -34.79 -21.49 -8.49
C GLY A 45 -35.12 -20.56 -7.34
N ASP A 46 -35.43 -21.10 -6.17
CA ASP A 46 -35.64 -20.34 -4.93
C ASP A 46 -34.36 -19.54 -4.61
N PRO A 47 -34.37 -18.20 -4.55
CA PRO A 47 -33.17 -17.37 -4.39
C PRO A 47 -32.42 -17.59 -3.06
N LEU A 48 -32.89 -18.51 -2.22
CA LEU A 48 -32.34 -18.87 -0.92
C LEU A 48 -31.63 -20.23 -0.88
N GLN A 49 -31.55 -20.95 -2.01
CA GLN A 49 -30.86 -22.25 -2.02
C GLN A 49 -29.34 -22.06 -2.19
N TRP A 50 -28.64 -21.90 -1.07
CA TRP A 50 -27.18 -21.92 -1.04
C TRP A 50 -26.71 -23.38 -1.13
N ASP A 51 -26.11 -23.75 -2.25
CA ASP A 51 -25.45 -25.05 -2.43
C ASP A 51 -23.94 -24.90 -2.18
N LEU A 52 -23.44 -25.55 -1.12
CA LEU A 52 -22.00 -25.53 -0.80
C LEU A 52 -21.18 -26.49 -1.68
N ASP A 53 -21.85 -27.40 -2.40
CA ASP A 53 -21.23 -28.31 -3.35
C ASP A 53 -21.07 -27.69 -4.75
N GLU A 54 -21.75 -26.55 -5.01
CA GLU A 54 -21.59 -25.78 -6.24
C GLU A 54 -20.35 -24.88 -6.15
N PRO A 55 -19.38 -25.00 -7.08
CA PRO A 55 -18.23 -24.11 -7.07
C PRO A 55 -18.65 -22.67 -7.40
N PRO A 56 -17.98 -21.65 -6.84
CA PRO A 56 -18.24 -20.26 -7.21
C PRO A 56 -18.15 -20.05 -8.72
N ALA A 57 -19.00 -19.16 -9.25
CA ALA A 57 -18.93 -18.79 -10.64
C ALA A 57 -17.51 -18.30 -10.99
N VAL A 58 -17.04 -18.61 -12.20
CA VAL A 58 -15.67 -18.29 -12.64
C VAL A 58 -15.37 -16.78 -12.61
N ASN A 59 -16.41 -15.96 -12.77
CA ASN A 59 -16.36 -14.51 -12.68
C ASN A 59 -16.71 -13.97 -11.28
N ALA A 60 -16.88 -14.81 -10.26
CA ALA A 60 -17.12 -14.39 -8.88
C ALA A 60 -15.81 -13.84 -8.28
N THR A 61 -15.53 -12.57 -8.56
CA THR A 61 -14.34 -11.85 -8.09
C THR A 61 -14.61 -10.95 -6.87
N GLY A 62 -15.86 -10.90 -6.40
CA GLY A 62 -16.26 -10.02 -5.31
C GLY A 62 -15.45 -10.24 -4.02
N ASN A 63 -15.14 -11.50 -3.69
CA ASN A 63 -14.28 -11.81 -2.54
C ASN A 63 -12.87 -11.22 -2.67
N LEU A 64 -12.33 -11.13 -3.89
CA LEU A 64 -11.01 -10.52 -4.14
C LEU A 64 -11.06 -9.01 -3.91
N VAL A 65 -12.13 -8.35 -4.36
CA VAL A 65 -12.33 -6.90 -4.11
C VAL A 65 -12.40 -6.60 -2.61
N PHE A 66 -13.21 -7.36 -1.87
CA PHE A 66 -13.36 -7.15 -0.42
C PHE A 66 -12.07 -7.49 0.35
N GLU A 67 -11.38 -8.57 -0.01
CA GLU A 67 -10.11 -8.96 0.61
C GLU A 67 -9.02 -7.92 0.35
N THR A 68 -8.90 -7.44 -0.89
CA THR A 68 -7.95 -6.38 -1.24
C THR A 68 -8.28 -5.10 -0.49
N ALA A 69 -9.53 -4.65 -0.47
CA ALA A 69 -9.95 -3.45 0.24
C ALA A 69 -9.62 -3.52 1.75
N ASN A 70 -9.82 -4.69 2.36
CA ASN A 70 -9.46 -4.96 3.75
C ASN A 70 -7.94 -4.97 3.99
N SER A 71 -7.14 -5.28 2.96
CA SER A 71 -5.70 -5.47 3.03
C SER A 71 -4.86 -4.23 2.68
N LEU A 72 -5.50 -3.16 2.15
CA LEU A 72 -4.80 -1.95 1.74
C LEU A 72 -3.96 -1.35 2.89
N LEU A 73 -2.76 -0.85 2.54
CA LEU A 73 -1.79 -0.27 3.47
C LEU A 73 -1.28 -1.23 4.56
N GLN A 74 -1.50 -2.55 4.43
CA GLN A 74 -0.88 -3.56 5.28
C GLN A 74 0.30 -4.22 4.59
N HIS A 75 1.38 -4.45 5.33
CA HIS A 75 2.63 -4.97 4.77
C HIS A 75 2.54 -6.47 4.42
N TRP A 76 1.97 -7.31 5.29
CA TRP A 76 1.94 -8.76 5.09
C TRP A 76 1.07 -9.18 3.90
N PRO A 77 -0.19 -8.70 3.77
CA PRO A 77 -1.02 -9.05 2.62
C PRO A 77 -0.38 -8.61 1.29
N SER A 78 0.19 -7.41 1.25
CA SER A 78 0.90 -6.89 0.08
C SER A 78 2.13 -7.72 -0.29
N THR A 79 2.84 -8.28 0.71
CA THR A 79 3.98 -9.20 0.49
C THR A 79 3.54 -10.58 0.03
N ARG A 80 2.39 -11.07 0.52
CA ARG A 80 1.81 -12.36 0.17
C ARG A 80 1.21 -12.34 -1.25
N TYR A 81 0.48 -11.28 -1.58
CA TYR A 81 -0.19 -11.02 -2.85
C TYR A 81 0.49 -9.84 -3.55
N ARG A 82 1.68 -10.12 -4.09
CA ARG A 82 2.61 -9.08 -4.58
C ARG A 82 2.10 -8.31 -5.79
N ILE A 83 1.33 -8.96 -6.65
CA ILE A 83 0.78 -8.33 -7.85
C ILE A 83 -0.49 -7.59 -7.43
N GLY A 84 -0.37 -6.27 -7.29
CA GLY A 84 -1.48 -5.39 -7.00
C GLY A 84 -2.46 -5.28 -8.16
N HIS A 85 -3.76 -5.22 -7.86
CA HIS A 85 -4.84 -5.09 -8.84
C HIS A 85 -5.74 -3.90 -8.54
N THR A 86 -5.37 -3.04 -7.59
CA THR A 86 -6.22 -1.98 -7.07
C THR A 86 -5.46 -0.65 -6.96
N ILE A 87 -6.11 0.41 -7.43
CA ILE A 87 -5.62 1.78 -7.36
C ILE A 87 -6.58 2.57 -6.48
N VAL A 88 -6.06 3.27 -5.46
CA VAL A 88 -6.91 3.99 -4.50
C VAL A 88 -6.42 5.41 -4.31
N PRO A 89 -7.26 6.43 -4.53
CA PRO A 89 -6.91 7.79 -4.16
C PRO A 89 -6.78 7.92 -2.64
N GLY A 90 -5.93 8.84 -2.21
CA GLY A 90 -5.72 9.09 -0.79
C GLY A 90 -5.15 10.47 -0.53
N ILE A 91 -4.96 10.74 0.76
CA ILE A 91 -4.40 11.97 1.26
C ILE A 91 -3.31 11.65 2.28
N VAL A 92 -2.17 12.33 2.17
CA VAL A 92 -1.21 12.44 3.26
C VAL A 92 -1.54 13.72 4.05
N PRO A 93 -2.01 13.62 5.31
CA PRO A 93 -2.44 14.78 6.08
C PRO A 93 -1.28 15.71 6.47
N VAL A 94 -1.64 16.94 6.86
CA VAL A 94 -0.70 17.88 7.49
C VAL A 94 -0.18 17.30 8.80
N GLY A 95 1.10 17.50 9.06
CA GLY A 95 1.79 17.00 10.25
C GLY A 95 2.35 15.58 10.09
N THR A 96 2.09 14.91 8.96
CA THR A 96 2.77 13.64 8.66
C THR A 96 4.26 13.88 8.50
N ILE A 97 5.05 13.07 9.20
CA ILE A 97 6.51 13.06 9.11
C ILE A 97 6.94 12.04 8.06
N LEU A 98 7.78 12.49 7.14
CA LEU A 98 8.34 11.69 6.05
C LEU A 98 9.87 11.80 6.07
N TYR A 99 10.54 10.80 5.53
CA TYR A 99 11.99 10.68 5.58
C TYR A 99 12.58 10.49 4.19
N HIS A 100 13.75 11.08 3.95
CA HIS A 100 14.39 11.05 2.64
C HIS A 100 15.91 10.90 2.76
N GLY A 101 16.48 9.99 2.00
CA GLY A 101 17.92 9.80 1.86
C GLY A 101 18.48 10.51 0.65
N THR A 102 19.56 11.29 0.78
CA THR A 102 20.20 11.98 -0.34
C THR A 102 21.71 12.11 -0.19
N ILE A 103 22.38 12.44 -1.30
CA ILE A 103 23.81 12.76 -1.36
C ILE A 103 24.08 14.23 -1.70
N THR A 104 23.04 15.00 -2.02
CA THR A 104 23.18 16.36 -2.59
C THR A 104 23.49 17.46 -1.56
N GLY A 105 23.53 17.12 -0.27
CA GLY A 105 23.89 18.03 0.82
C GLY A 105 22.67 18.56 1.59
N PRO A 106 22.88 19.42 2.62
CA PRO A 106 21.86 19.87 3.56
C PRO A 106 20.93 20.94 3.02
N HIS A 107 20.21 20.61 1.95
CA HIS A 107 19.17 21.46 1.39
C HIS A 107 17.90 20.66 1.10
N MET A 108 16.78 21.38 0.99
CA MET A 108 15.52 20.79 0.52
C MET A 108 15.74 20.19 -0.87
N PRO A 109 15.34 18.94 -1.12
CA PRO A 109 15.31 18.40 -2.48
C PRO A 109 14.40 19.27 -3.35
N THR A 110 14.81 19.52 -4.59
CA THR A 110 14.02 20.31 -5.56
C THR A 110 13.51 19.48 -6.73
N ALA A 111 14.12 18.30 -6.96
CA ALA A 111 13.69 17.33 -7.93
C ALA A 111 12.61 16.40 -7.35
N LEU A 112 11.95 15.64 -8.23
CA LEU A 112 11.18 14.48 -7.84
C LEU A 112 12.10 13.40 -7.26
N ASP A 113 11.63 12.68 -6.26
CA ASP A 113 12.40 11.67 -5.53
C ASP A 113 11.47 10.85 -4.61
N TRP A 114 12.01 9.84 -3.94
CA TRP A 114 11.30 8.98 -3.01
C TRP A 114 11.43 9.47 -1.57
N VAL A 115 10.33 9.38 -0.83
CA VAL A 115 10.32 9.51 0.63
C VAL A 115 9.71 8.26 1.23
N ALA A 116 10.12 7.90 2.44
CA ALA A 116 9.52 6.81 3.18
C ALA A 116 8.75 7.32 4.40
N VAL A 117 7.82 6.49 4.86
CA VAL A 117 7.07 6.75 6.09
C VAL A 117 7.86 6.38 7.34
N GLU A 118 8.94 5.59 7.20
CA GLU A 118 9.87 5.24 8.28
C GLU A 118 11.31 5.67 7.96
N PRO A 119 12.09 6.08 8.97
CA PRO A 119 13.47 6.47 8.77
C PRO A 119 14.30 5.29 8.27
N GLU A 120 14.11 4.08 8.78
CA GLU A 120 14.84 2.87 8.39
C GLU A 120 14.68 2.54 6.91
N HIS A 121 13.46 2.67 6.39
CA HIS A 121 13.22 2.45 4.97
C HIS A 121 13.92 3.51 4.12
N SER A 122 13.80 4.80 4.46
CA SER A 122 14.44 5.86 3.67
C SER A 122 15.97 5.82 3.64
N MET A 123 16.60 5.09 4.57
CA MET A 123 18.06 4.88 4.54
C MET A 123 18.52 4.10 3.29
N ILE A 124 17.63 3.33 2.63
CA ILE A 124 18.00 2.60 1.40
C ILE A 124 18.17 3.53 0.19
N PHE A 125 17.51 4.69 0.20
CA PHE A 125 17.63 5.71 -0.85
C PHE A 125 18.99 6.42 -0.79
N CYS A 126 19.72 6.27 0.32
CA CYS A 126 21.03 6.83 0.51
C CYS A 126 22.08 6.07 -0.31
N ASN A 127 22.82 6.80 -1.16
CA ASN A 127 23.96 6.26 -1.90
C ASN A 127 25.28 6.97 -1.54
N GLY A 128 25.51 7.17 -0.24
CA GLY A 128 26.70 7.83 0.28
C GLY A 128 27.91 6.90 0.43
N THR A 129 29.13 7.47 0.47
CA THR A 129 30.38 6.72 0.69
C THR A 129 30.82 6.77 2.15
N VAL A 130 31.72 5.88 2.57
CA VAL A 130 32.34 5.92 3.91
C VAL A 130 32.93 7.29 4.25
N GLU A 131 33.54 7.97 3.28
CA GLU A 131 34.17 9.28 3.49
C GLU A 131 33.18 10.44 3.63
N SER A 132 32.08 10.40 2.87
CA SER A 132 31.10 11.49 2.79
C SER A 132 29.87 11.27 3.68
N GLY A 133 29.71 10.04 4.19
CA GLY A 133 28.46 9.57 4.75
C GLY A 133 27.32 9.69 3.73
N TYR A 134 26.11 9.75 4.23
CA TYR A 134 24.94 10.18 3.48
C TYR A 134 24.15 11.19 4.30
N TRP A 135 23.22 11.87 3.63
CA TRP A 135 22.35 12.79 4.29
C TRP A 135 20.94 12.24 4.43
N HIS A 136 20.37 12.44 5.61
CA HIS A 136 19.03 11.99 5.96
C HIS A 136 18.17 13.17 6.38
N ALA A 137 17.10 13.40 5.62
CA ALA A 137 16.18 14.49 5.82
C ALA A 137 14.92 14.01 6.54
N THR A 138 14.47 14.77 7.52
CA THR A 138 13.13 14.65 8.12
C THR A 138 12.27 15.79 7.65
N LEU A 139 11.12 15.46 7.07
CA LEU A 139 10.22 16.37 6.38
C LEU A 139 8.86 16.37 7.10
N ALA A 140 8.25 17.53 7.26
CA ALA A 140 6.87 17.65 7.73
C ALA A 140 5.97 18.07 6.57
N VAL A 141 4.87 17.34 6.37
CA VAL A 141 3.81 17.76 5.45
C VAL A 141 3.11 18.99 6.03
N THR A 142 3.15 20.12 5.31
CA THR A 142 2.57 21.41 5.70
C THR A 142 1.27 21.72 4.97
N ARG A 143 1.00 21.01 3.86
CA ARG A 143 -0.27 21.06 3.12
C ARG A 143 -0.71 19.64 2.78
N PRO A 144 -2.01 19.28 2.90
CA PRO A 144 -2.46 17.95 2.53
C PRO A 144 -2.02 17.60 1.12
N MET A 145 -1.43 16.42 0.94
CA MET A 145 -1.01 15.94 -0.37
C MET A 145 -2.03 14.96 -0.91
N LYS A 146 -2.50 15.15 -2.12
CA LYS A 146 -3.31 14.17 -2.83
C LYS A 146 -2.39 13.11 -3.42
N VAL A 147 -2.66 11.85 -3.14
CA VAL A 147 -1.84 10.73 -3.61
C VAL A 147 -2.69 9.67 -4.28
N LEU A 148 -2.06 8.86 -5.12
CA LEU A 148 -2.61 7.58 -5.57
C LEU A 148 -1.81 6.44 -4.95
N TYR A 149 -2.49 5.47 -4.38
CA TYR A 149 -1.89 4.26 -3.83
C TYR A 149 -2.04 3.10 -4.82
N PHE A 150 -0.92 2.43 -5.10
CA PHE A 150 -0.87 1.17 -5.82
C PHE A 150 -0.72 0.04 -4.82
N ASP A 151 -1.69 -0.86 -4.74
CA ASP A 151 -1.67 -2.00 -3.80
C ASP A 151 -0.62 -3.05 -4.16
N GLY A 152 -0.55 -4.10 -3.33
CA GLY A 152 0.45 -5.15 -3.49
C GLY A 152 1.86 -4.65 -3.18
N ASN A 153 2.85 -5.40 -3.67
CA ASN A 153 4.26 -5.07 -3.52
C ASN A 153 4.72 -4.23 -4.73
N SER A 154 4.06 -3.09 -4.92
CA SER A 154 4.12 -2.25 -6.13
C SER A 154 5.43 -1.51 -6.37
N ALA A 155 6.40 -1.65 -5.45
CA ALA A 155 7.77 -1.19 -5.63
C ALA A 155 8.79 -2.34 -5.74
N ALA A 156 8.39 -3.61 -5.60
CA ALA A 156 9.28 -4.74 -5.88
C ALA A 156 9.65 -4.78 -7.36
N LYS A 157 10.95 -4.66 -7.64
CA LYS A 157 11.52 -4.60 -8.99
C LYS A 157 11.63 -5.99 -9.60
N VAL A 158 10.48 -6.58 -9.91
CA VAL A 158 10.37 -7.89 -10.56
C VAL A 158 9.53 -7.76 -11.83
N SER A 159 9.87 -8.53 -12.85
CA SER A 159 9.20 -8.50 -14.17
C SER A 159 7.81 -9.15 -14.18
N GLU A 160 7.41 -9.76 -13.07
CA GLU A 160 6.21 -10.57 -12.90
C GLU A 160 4.97 -9.75 -12.50
N GLY A 161 4.91 -8.46 -12.86
CA GLY A 161 3.70 -7.66 -12.85
C GLY A 161 3.40 -6.87 -11.56
N THR A 162 4.32 -6.84 -10.60
CA THR A 162 4.19 -6.00 -9.39
C THR A 162 3.95 -4.53 -9.70
N MET A 163 4.40 -4.06 -10.87
CA MET A 163 4.33 -2.67 -11.31
C MET A 163 3.28 -2.41 -12.39
N ASP A 164 2.42 -3.37 -12.71
CA ASP A 164 1.47 -3.24 -13.83
C ASP A 164 0.48 -2.08 -13.63
N THR A 165 -0.02 -1.86 -12.40
CA THR A 165 -0.96 -0.78 -12.09
C THR A 165 -0.33 0.60 -12.32
N GLN A 166 0.93 0.80 -11.90
CA GLN A 166 1.65 2.05 -12.10
C GLN A 166 2.03 2.28 -13.57
N ASP A 167 2.37 1.22 -14.31
CA ASP A 167 2.66 1.28 -15.74
C ASP A 167 1.41 1.65 -16.56
N LEU A 168 0.25 1.09 -16.21
CA LEU A 168 -1.03 1.47 -16.84
C LEU A 168 -1.36 2.95 -16.64
N VAL A 169 -1.11 3.50 -15.45
CA VAL A 169 -1.30 4.94 -15.18
C VAL A 169 -0.29 5.80 -15.95
N ALA A 170 0.98 5.38 -15.98
CA ALA A 170 2.04 6.15 -16.63
C ALA A 170 1.94 6.13 -18.17
N TRP A 171 1.64 4.96 -18.75
CA TRP A 171 1.84 4.68 -20.17
C TRP A 171 0.64 4.07 -20.89
N SER A 172 -0.46 3.77 -20.18
CA SER A 172 -1.65 3.07 -20.72
C SER A 172 -1.36 1.67 -21.29
N GLU A 173 -0.21 1.10 -20.95
CA GLU A 173 0.20 -0.27 -21.27
C GLU A 173 1.16 -0.79 -20.20
N MET A 174 1.15 -2.09 -19.95
CA MET A 174 2.10 -2.74 -19.05
C MET A 174 3.46 -2.88 -19.75
N LYS A 175 4.55 -2.58 -19.06
CA LYS A 175 5.92 -2.72 -19.58
C LYS A 175 6.76 -3.56 -18.62
N PRO A 176 6.53 -4.89 -18.56
CA PRO A 176 7.25 -5.77 -17.63
C PRO A 176 8.77 -5.72 -17.81
N GLU A 177 9.26 -5.38 -19.01
CA GLU A 177 10.68 -5.21 -19.31
C GLU A 177 11.29 -3.90 -18.78
N TRP A 178 10.45 -2.97 -18.27
CA TRP A 178 10.87 -1.68 -17.69
C TRP A 178 10.85 -1.71 -16.17
N PHE A 179 10.84 -2.89 -15.55
CA PHE A 179 10.75 -3.03 -14.09
C PHE A 179 11.87 -2.26 -13.34
N GLU A 180 13.07 -2.12 -13.92
CA GLU A 180 14.16 -1.32 -13.33
C GLU A 180 14.15 0.18 -13.70
N ASN A 181 13.30 0.62 -14.64
CA ASN A 181 13.26 1.99 -15.17
C ASN A 181 12.50 2.96 -14.25
N GLU A 182 12.80 2.93 -12.97
CA GLU A 182 12.15 3.69 -11.91
C GLU A 182 12.21 5.20 -12.13
N LEU A 183 13.34 5.74 -12.59
CA LEU A 183 13.47 7.18 -12.84
C LEU A 183 12.54 7.66 -13.95
N GLN A 184 12.43 6.91 -15.05
CA GLN A 184 11.50 7.27 -16.14
C GLN A 184 10.06 7.16 -15.66
N ARG A 185 9.76 6.13 -14.85
CA ARG A 185 8.42 5.90 -14.31
C ARG A 185 7.97 7.03 -13.40
N ILE A 186 8.77 7.44 -12.41
CA ILE A 186 8.41 8.57 -11.53
C ILE A 186 8.25 9.87 -12.33
N GLN A 187 9.08 10.10 -13.37
CA GLN A 187 8.94 11.28 -14.24
C GLN A 187 7.60 11.31 -14.98
N ASP A 188 7.22 10.19 -15.59
CA ASP A 188 5.97 10.11 -16.36
C ASP A 188 4.73 10.08 -15.47
N LEU A 189 4.80 9.36 -14.34
CA LEU A 189 3.76 9.39 -13.31
C LEU A 189 3.57 10.80 -12.77
N CYS A 190 4.64 11.52 -12.44
CA CYS A 190 4.52 12.89 -11.94
C CYS A 190 4.01 13.88 -12.99
N LYS A 191 4.38 13.68 -14.26
CA LYS A 191 3.81 14.46 -15.37
C LYS A 191 2.30 14.24 -15.50
N TRP A 192 1.84 12.98 -15.43
CA TRP A 192 0.42 12.64 -15.42
C TRP A 192 -0.27 13.17 -14.15
N GLY A 193 0.35 13.01 -12.98
CA GLY A 193 -0.19 13.38 -11.68
C GLY A 193 -0.43 14.88 -11.56
N GLN A 194 0.54 15.70 -11.99
CA GLN A 194 0.39 17.16 -11.99
C GLN A 194 -0.79 17.64 -12.86
N GLN A 195 -1.09 16.95 -13.97
CA GLN A 195 -2.25 17.27 -14.81
C GLN A 195 -3.59 16.93 -14.14
N ASN A 196 -3.57 15.99 -13.18
CA ASN A 196 -4.75 15.47 -12.50
C ASN A 196 -4.82 15.91 -11.01
N GLY A 197 -3.92 16.79 -10.57
CA GLY A 197 -3.87 17.26 -9.18
C GLY A 197 -3.46 16.20 -8.17
N ILE A 198 -2.57 15.30 -8.56
CA ILE A 198 -1.91 14.29 -7.70
C ILE A 198 -0.47 14.74 -7.43
N ASP A 199 -0.11 14.78 -6.14
CA ASP A 199 1.16 15.30 -5.64
C ASP A 199 2.22 14.21 -5.43
N GLY A 200 1.79 12.94 -5.39
CA GLY A 200 2.67 11.79 -5.28
C GLY A 200 1.96 10.44 -5.38
N PHE A 201 2.75 9.37 -5.34
CA PHE A 201 2.25 8.00 -5.53
C PHE A 201 2.79 7.09 -4.43
N VAL A 202 1.88 6.45 -3.70
CA VAL A 202 2.20 5.55 -2.60
C VAL A 202 2.32 4.14 -3.14
N ARG A 203 3.34 3.41 -2.67
CA ARG A 203 3.58 2.00 -3.01
C ARG A 203 4.41 1.32 -1.93
N MET A 204 4.59 0.01 -2.05
CA MET A 204 5.31 -0.78 -1.05
C MET A 204 6.36 -1.68 -1.71
N GLU A 205 7.57 -1.72 -1.14
CA GLU A 205 8.55 -2.79 -1.39
C GLU A 205 8.75 -3.63 -0.13
N MET A 206 9.67 -3.17 0.73
CA MET A 206 9.94 -3.71 2.06
C MET A 206 9.21 -2.91 3.13
N ASN A 207 8.81 -1.68 2.84
CA ASN A 207 7.91 -0.85 3.63
C ASN A 207 7.23 0.16 2.68
N PHE A 208 6.36 1.02 3.19
CA PHE A 208 5.69 2.03 2.38
C PHE A 208 6.63 3.20 2.04
N GLU A 209 6.53 3.63 0.79
CA GLU A 209 7.21 4.79 0.24
C GLU A 209 6.25 5.62 -0.62
N ILE A 210 6.65 6.85 -0.87
CA ILE A 210 5.91 7.80 -1.69
C ILE A 210 6.87 8.39 -2.71
N MET A 211 6.54 8.23 -3.99
CA MET A 211 7.13 8.99 -5.09
C MET A 211 6.61 10.41 -5.03
N ILE A 212 7.48 11.39 -4.76
CA ILE A 212 7.13 12.80 -4.61
C ILE A 212 7.42 13.55 -5.89
N CYS A 213 6.42 14.27 -6.40
CA CYS A 213 6.57 15.04 -7.63
C CYS A 213 7.18 16.42 -7.42
N ASN A 214 6.99 17.02 -6.24
CA ASN A 214 7.61 18.31 -5.87
C ASN A 214 7.67 18.51 -4.35
N PHE A 215 8.87 18.37 -3.79
CA PHE A 215 9.16 18.54 -2.36
C PHE A 215 8.82 19.93 -1.82
N THR A 216 9.00 21.00 -2.61
CA THR A 216 8.81 22.38 -2.12
C THR A 216 7.34 22.80 -1.99
N SER A 217 6.43 21.96 -2.47
CA SER A 217 5.02 22.32 -2.64
C SER A 217 4.08 21.79 -1.56
N HIS A 218 4.49 20.84 -0.71
CA HIS A 218 3.59 20.31 0.33
C HIS A 218 4.29 20.00 1.66
N MET A 219 5.60 20.19 1.74
CA MET A 219 6.38 19.82 2.91
C MET A 219 7.52 20.81 3.15
N GLU A 220 8.01 20.81 4.38
CA GLU A 220 9.16 21.59 4.80
C GLU A 220 10.21 20.70 5.46
N LEU A 221 11.45 21.17 5.44
CA LEU A 221 12.56 20.49 6.08
C LEU A 221 12.58 20.79 7.58
N ILE A 222 12.46 19.75 8.42
CA ILE A 222 12.55 19.86 9.88
C ILE A 222 14.00 19.76 10.33
N SER A 223 14.66 18.68 9.91
CA SER A 223 16.02 18.38 10.32
C SER A 223 16.77 17.62 9.24
N PHE A 224 18.08 17.77 9.26
CA PHE A 224 18.97 17.18 8.28
C PHE A 224 20.20 16.67 9.01
N SER A 225 20.49 15.38 8.87
CA SER A 225 21.56 14.70 9.59
C SER A 225 22.52 14.07 8.61
N ASN A 226 23.83 14.24 8.81
CA ASN A 226 24.82 13.42 8.12
C ASN A 226 24.98 12.12 8.91
N VAL A 227 24.69 11.00 8.27
CA VAL A 227 24.78 9.67 8.85
C VAL A 227 25.95 8.95 8.19
N GLU A 228 26.71 8.22 9.00
CA GLU A 228 27.83 7.43 8.51
C GLU A 228 27.33 6.36 7.53
N SER A 229 27.94 6.32 6.34
CA SER A 229 27.68 5.26 5.37
C SER A 229 28.69 4.14 5.61
N LEU A 230 28.19 2.92 5.74
CA LEU A 230 29.04 1.72 5.81
C LEU A 230 29.20 1.07 4.43
N ARG A 231 28.59 1.64 3.38
CA ARG A 231 28.77 1.18 2.00
C ARG A 231 30.17 1.57 1.53
N LEU A 232 31.03 0.57 1.35
CA LEU A 232 32.23 0.69 0.52
C LEU A 232 31.75 1.04 -0.89
N GLY A 233 32.26 2.13 -1.46
CA GLY A 233 31.82 2.62 -2.78
C GLY A 233 31.85 1.53 -3.85
N ASP A 234 30.99 1.69 -4.86
CA ASP A 234 30.76 0.79 -6.01
C ASP A 234 32.02 0.24 -6.68
N ASP A 235 32.64 -0.78 -6.08
CA ASP A 235 33.60 -1.65 -6.75
C ASP A 235 32.99 -3.06 -6.80
N ASN A 236 32.28 -3.36 -7.89
CA ASN A 236 31.70 -4.65 -8.31
C ASN A 236 30.49 -5.22 -7.51
N PRO A 237 29.34 -5.45 -8.19
CA PRO A 237 28.14 -6.09 -7.61
C PRO A 237 28.34 -7.53 -7.10
N THR A 238 29.44 -8.19 -7.49
CA THR A 238 29.77 -9.56 -7.08
C THR A 238 30.39 -9.67 -5.70
N ASP A 239 30.85 -8.56 -5.13
CA ASP A 239 31.46 -8.50 -3.80
C ASP A 239 30.59 -7.65 -2.86
N LEU A 240 29.27 -7.89 -2.83
CA LEU A 240 28.49 -7.56 -1.63
C LEU A 240 29.13 -8.36 -0.48
N PRO A 241 29.87 -7.71 0.43
CA PRO A 241 30.40 -8.47 1.55
C PRO A 241 29.18 -8.96 2.33
N ASN A 242 29.26 -10.16 2.88
CA ASN A 242 28.47 -10.54 4.04
C ASN A 242 28.89 -9.62 5.23
N ASP A 243 28.74 -8.31 5.07
CA ASP A 243 29.02 -7.32 6.09
C ASP A 243 27.88 -7.43 7.13
N PRO A 244 28.19 -7.79 8.38
CA PRO A 244 27.21 -7.80 9.46
C PRO A 244 26.38 -6.52 9.54
N ASN A 245 26.94 -5.38 9.13
CA ASN A 245 26.27 -4.09 9.18
C ASN A 245 25.16 -3.95 8.12
N THR A 246 25.37 -4.43 6.89
CA THR A 246 24.33 -4.45 5.85
C THR A 246 23.17 -5.36 6.27
N MET A 247 23.48 -6.52 6.86
CA MET A 247 22.46 -7.41 7.41
C MET A 247 21.69 -6.77 8.57
N HIS A 248 22.37 -5.99 9.41
CA HIS A 248 21.72 -5.25 10.49
C HIS A 248 20.79 -4.15 9.95
N GLN A 249 21.20 -3.38 8.94
CA GLN A 249 20.36 -2.35 8.31
C GLN A 249 19.11 -2.96 7.66
N VAL A 250 19.28 -4.06 6.92
CA VAL A 250 18.14 -4.79 6.34
C VAL A 250 17.23 -5.35 7.44
N PHE A 251 17.80 -5.87 8.52
CA PHE A 251 17.03 -6.35 9.66
C PHE A 251 16.21 -5.23 10.31
N GLU A 252 16.81 -4.08 10.63
CA GLU A 252 16.11 -2.94 11.24
C GLU A 252 14.99 -2.41 10.34
N MET A 253 15.23 -2.34 9.03
CA MET A 253 14.18 -1.98 8.06
C MET A 253 13.03 -2.99 8.07
N MET A 254 13.31 -4.29 7.96
CA MET A 254 12.26 -5.32 8.02
C MET A 254 11.54 -5.33 9.37
N HIS A 255 12.26 -5.04 10.46
CA HIS A 255 11.68 -4.89 11.78
C HIS A 255 10.72 -3.69 11.84
N SER A 256 11.10 -2.53 11.29
CA SER A 256 10.23 -1.34 11.21
C SER A 256 8.98 -1.59 10.36
N ALA A 257 9.11 -2.36 9.27
CA ALA A 257 8.00 -2.75 8.41
C ALA A 257 7.02 -3.66 9.14
N SER A 258 7.53 -4.55 10.01
CA SER A 258 6.71 -5.49 10.76
C SER A 258 5.70 -4.83 11.70
N TRP A 259 5.91 -3.55 12.07
CA TRP A 259 4.95 -2.79 12.87
C TRP A 259 3.62 -2.53 12.13
N ARG A 260 3.58 -2.81 10.82
CA ARG A 260 2.43 -2.64 9.92
C ARG A 260 2.05 -3.94 9.21
N GLU A 261 2.47 -5.09 9.73
CA GLU A 261 2.18 -6.38 9.07
C GLU A 261 0.69 -6.56 8.79
N ASN A 262 -0.15 -6.25 9.78
CA ASN A 262 -1.59 -6.46 9.72
C ASN A 262 -2.33 -5.16 10.06
N TYR A 263 -3.65 -5.22 9.97
CA TYR A 263 -4.56 -4.15 10.37
C TYR A 263 -4.14 -3.54 11.74
N PRO A 264 -4.05 -2.20 11.85
CA PRO A 264 -4.53 -1.20 10.89
C PRO A 264 -3.53 -0.80 9.78
N GLY A 265 -2.35 -1.43 9.69
CA GLY A 265 -1.34 -1.09 8.67
C GLY A 265 -0.75 0.31 8.83
N GLU A 266 -0.36 0.93 7.72
CA GLU A 266 0.05 2.34 7.66
C GLU A 266 -1.17 3.26 7.80
N THR A 267 -1.23 4.04 8.88
CA THR A 267 -2.40 4.83 9.27
C THR A 267 -2.24 6.33 8.98
N ARG A 268 -1.05 6.79 8.60
CA ARG A 268 -0.77 8.20 8.28
C ARG A 268 -1.16 8.57 6.85
N ILE A 269 -1.49 7.58 6.01
CA ILE A 269 -2.00 7.77 4.66
C ILE A 269 -3.48 7.41 4.69
N ILE A 270 -4.34 8.36 4.36
CA ILE A 270 -5.79 8.19 4.46
C ILE A 270 -6.34 7.90 3.07
N LEU A 271 -6.77 6.67 2.83
CA LEU A 271 -7.37 6.27 1.56
C LEU A 271 -8.84 6.71 1.46
N ASP A 272 -9.23 7.14 0.27
CA ASP A 272 -10.61 7.39 -0.12
C ASP A 272 -11.14 6.17 -0.90
N TYR A 273 -11.77 5.27 -0.16
CA TYR A 273 -12.35 4.05 -0.70
C TYR A 273 -13.49 4.30 -1.70
N SER A 274 -14.09 5.50 -1.72
CA SER A 274 -15.13 5.83 -2.71
C SER A 274 -14.59 5.96 -4.14
N GLY A 275 -13.29 6.21 -4.28
CA GLY A 275 -12.59 6.23 -5.56
C GLY A 275 -11.75 4.99 -5.84
N LEU A 276 -11.96 3.89 -5.10
CA LEU A 276 -11.25 2.64 -5.30
C LEU A 276 -11.55 2.07 -6.69
N ILE A 277 -10.50 1.78 -7.44
CA ILE A 277 -10.56 1.13 -8.75
C ILE A 277 -9.92 -0.24 -8.61
N SER A 278 -10.65 -1.32 -8.89
CA SER A 278 -10.13 -2.68 -8.84
C SER A 278 -10.23 -3.36 -10.21
N PHE A 279 -9.15 -4.00 -10.65
CA PHE A 279 -9.13 -4.82 -11.86
C PHE A 279 -9.82 -6.18 -11.68
N TYR A 280 -10.29 -6.47 -10.47
CA TYR A 280 -11.23 -7.56 -10.20
C TYR A 280 -12.68 -7.17 -10.52
N ASP A 281 -12.98 -5.90 -10.79
CA ASP A 281 -14.30 -5.47 -11.24
C ASP A 281 -14.51 -5.87 -12.71
N ASN A 282 -15.44 -6.80 -12.94
CA ASN A 282 -15.73 -7.34 -14.27
C ASN A 282 -16.47 -6.34 -15.18
N ASP A 283 -17.17 -5.36 -14.62
CA ASP A 283 -17.85 -4.34 -15.41
C ASP A 283 -16.83 -3.31 -15.92
N LEU A 284 -15.80 -3.04 -15.11
CA LEU A 284 -14.71 -2.14 -15.48
C LEU A 284 -13.69 -2.81 -16.41
N VAL A 285 -13.33 -4.07 -16.13
CA VAL A 285 -12.27 -4.80 -16.86
C VAL A 285 -12.74 -6.18 -17.35
N PRO A 286 -13.76 -6.24 -18.22
CA PRO A 286 -14.34 -7.51 -18.68
C PRO A 286 -13.35 -8.41 -19.43
N SER A 287 -12.28 -7.83 -19.99
CA SER A 287 -11.23 -8.55 -20.71
C SER A 287 -10.40 -9.49 -19.84
N LEU A 288 -10.44 -9.35 -18.51
CA LEU A 288 -9.70 -10.21 -17.58
C LEU A 288 -10.49 -11.44 -17.13
N VAL A 289 -11.81 -11.47 -17.34
CA VAL A 289 -12.69 -12.61 -16.98
C VAL A 289 -12.21 -13.94 -17.57
N PRO A 290 -11.81 -14.04 -18.85
CA PRO A 290 -11.29 -15.30 -19.39
C PRO A 290 -9.97 -15.73 -18.75
N ARG A 291 -9.12 -14.79 -18.32
CA ARG A 291 -7.82 -15.11 -17.71
C ARG A 291 -7.96 -15.63 -16.28
N HIS A 292 -8.96 -15.16 -15.53
CA HIS A 292 -9.28 -15.71 -14.20
C HIS A 292 -9.77 -17.16 -14.27
N SER A 293 -10.36 -17.57 -15.41
CA SER A 293 -10.83 -18.94 -15.62
C SER A 293 -9.69 -19.95 -15.77
N GLU A 294 -8.56 -19.54 -16.35
CA GLU A 294 -7.42 -20.41 -16.63
C GLU A 294 -6.59 -20.68 -15.37
N SER A 295 -6.47 -19.70 -14.46
CA SER A 295 -5.71 -19.84 -13.20
C SER A 295 -6.35 -20.79 -12.19
N ASN A 296 -7.67 -21.00 -12.24
CA ASN A 296 -8.39 -21.93 -11.34
C ASN A 296 -8.33 -23.39 -11.80
N THR A 297 -7.64 -23.69 -12.91
CA THR A 297 -7.50 -25.06 -13.45
C THR A 297 -6.11 -25.66 -13.26
N GLY A 298 -5.24 -25.01 -12.48
CA GLY A 298 -3.87 -25.45 -12.17
C GLY A 298 -3.72 -26.12 -10.80
#